data_AF-A0ABD3Q8A1-F1
#
_entry.id   AF-A0ABD3Q8A1-F1
#
_cell.length_a   1.000
_cell.length_b   1.000
_cell.length_c   1.000
_cell.angle_alpha   90.00
_cell.angle_beta   90.00
_cell.angle_gamma   90.00
#
_symmetry.space_group_name_H-M   'P 1'
#
loop_
_entity.id
_entity.type
_entity.pdbx_description
1 polymer ?
#
loop_
_entity_poly.entity_id
_entity_poly.type
_entity_poly.pdbx_seq_one_letter_code
_entity_poly.pdbx_strand_id
1 'polypeptide(L)'
;MKFSSALAAVCALQISHSMAFAPAMIRSRGREGAASNHSHRVLSTSLNNDLRSLAVSAGKPNIATKKPKKQGVEIKAVKSDVTTQGEEIKAVKSDVTTKSTITEKEVRALFELWNSALATGDSRIVADRYIKRPVLLPTVSDTPRTDFDSVKDYFDAFLKKKPQGKSHMCHTFKLLLNAVIFMLSFWRHDAGIYEFTMGATCDKVKARYTYNYVQENGQWKIQHHHSSVMPEEIAMGKSITEDEVRGLFSLWNTALSTLDPKKVASRYAKKGVLLPTVSNTPRTDFASIEDYFSNFLKLKPQGEILDSHVTIGHNWCQDVGIYEFTMGATGKKVKGRYSFVYVWEDEEWKINHHHSSVMPEGIVVAEPITEKEVRGLFKLWNDALATKDPRKVAKRYSKAGVLLPTVSDVPRTDYPGIVDYFTQFLKLEPQGVIESGNIIIGTNWAQDAGIYEFTMGATGAKVKGRYTFVYVFEDGEWKISQHHSSVMPEGTSKPITEEEVKNLFYLWNSALATEDPDAVAKRYSSKPVLLPTVSDVPRTDYRLIKDYFVGFLKKKPQGEILESYVTIGHNWCQDAGIYEFTMGATGDKVKGRYSFVYVWEDGEWKISHHHSSVMPEAFLGPSPKPAPAKEVVVA
;
A
#
# COMPACT_ATOMS: atom_id res chain seq x y z
N MET A 1 -38.92 -21.05 26.35
CA MET A 1 -39.16 -19.73 26.99
C MET A 1 -37.87 -18.89 26.90
N LYS A 2 -38.00 -17.59 26.59
CA LYS A 2 -37.06 -16.46 26.81
C LYS A 2 -35.52 -16.61 26.62
N PHE A 3 -35.06 -16.10 25.46
CA PHE A 3 -34.09 -14.99 25.23
C PHE A 3 -32.59 -14.98 25.65
N SER A 4 -31.77 -14.45 24.71
CA SER A 4 -30.42 -13.82 24.83
C SER A 4 -29.23 -14.78 25.02
N SER A 5 -28.03 -14.66 24.42
CA SER A 5 -27.40 -13.76 23.40
C SER A 5 -26.10 -14.46 22.89
N ALA A 6 -25.37 -14.09 21.81
CA ALA A 6 -25.52 -13.17 20.66
C ALA A 6 -24.45 -13.52 19.56
N LEU A 7 -24.33 -12.68 18.51
CA LEU A 7 -23.25 -12.47 17.50
C LEU A 7 -22.09 -13.50 17.36
N ALA A 8 -21.69 -13.97 16.17
CA ALA A 8 -21.67 -13.29 14.86
C ALA A 8 -21.57 -14.27 13.69
N ALA A 9 -22.19 -13.93 12.56
CA ALA A 9 -22.04 -14.61 11.26
C ALA A 9 -22.23 -13.60 10.13
N VAL A 10 -21.53 -13.82 9.01
CA VAL A 10 -21.87 -13.48 7.60
C VAL A 10 -20.58 -13.44 6.77
N CYS A 11 -20.43 -14.39 5.85
CA CYS A 11 -20.13 -14.14 4.43
C CYS A 11 -19.80 -15.46 3.72
N ALA A 12 -20.79 -16.02 3.04
CA ALA A 12 -20.58 -16.96 1.94
C ALA A 12 -21.66 -16.68 0.89
N LEU A 13 -21.26 -16.23 -0.30
CA LEU A 13 -21.94 -16.61 -1.54
C LEU A 13 -21.02 -16.40 -2.76
N GLN A 14 -21.29 -17.22 -3.77
CA GLN A 14 -20.53 -17.46 -4.99
C GLN A 14 -20.37 -16.25 -5.91
N ILE A 15 -19.40 -16.32 -6.83
CA ILE A 15 -19.66 -16.47 -8.29
C ILE A 15 -18.39 -17.03 -8.96
N SER A 16 -18.54 -17.68 -10.12
CA SER A 16 -17.54 -18.48 -10.81
C SER A 16 -17.31 -18.02 -12.27
N HIS A 17 -16.28 -18.61 -12.91
CA HIS A 17 -15.96 -18.59 -14.35
C HIS A 17 -15.38 -17.31 -14.99
N SER A 18 -14.11 -17.45 -15.42
CA SER A 18 -13.58 -17.02 -16.73
C SER A 18 -12.25 -17.77 -16.95
N MET A 19 -12.26 -18.86 -17.70
CA MET A 19 -11.85 -18.93 -19.11
C MET A 19 -10.45 -18.38 -19.41
N ALA A 20 -9.59 -19.28 -19.89
CA ALA A 20 -8.23 -18.98 -20.33
C ALA A 20 -8.20 -18.46 -21.77
N PHE A 21 -7.33 -17.48 -22.04
CA PHE A 21 -6.76 -17.27 -23.37
C PHE A 21 -5.31 -16.83 -23.24
N ALA A 22 -4.42 -17.56 -23.90
CA ALA A 22 -3.02 -17.17 -24.11
C ALA A 22 -2.88 -16.57 -25.52
N PRO A 23 -2.07 -15.52 -25.70
CA PRO A 23 -1.52 -15.17 -27.00
C PRO A 23 -0.11 -15.77 -27.17
N ALA A 24 0.08 -16.52 -28.26
CA ALA A 24 1.36 -17.10 -28.62
C ALA A 24 2.33 -16.06 -29.22
N MET A 25 3.61 -16.40 -29.23
CA MET A 25 4.70 -15.62 -29.83
C MET A 25 4.45 -15.28 -31.31
N ILE A 26 4.77 -14.04 -31.70
CA ILE A 26 5.20 -13.73 -33.07
C ILE A 26 6.66 -13.29 -33.03
N ARG A 27 7.50 -13.99 -33.80
CA ARG A 27 8.90 -13.63 -34.03
C ARG A 27 8.98 -12.53 -35.10
N SER A 28 9.81 -11.53 -34.87
CA SER A 28 10.49 -10.82 -35.97
C SER A 28 12.00 -10.75 -35.67
N ARG A 29 12.82 -10.97 -36.71
CA ARG A 29 14.28 -10.81 -36.64
C ARG A 29 14.64 -9.41 -37.14
N GLY A 30 15.48 -8.70 -36.40
CA GLY A 30 16.12 -7.44 -36.80
C GLY A 30 17.60 -7.48 -36.39
N ARG A 31 18.47 -6.87 -37.20
CA ARG A 31 19.93 -7.08 -37.19
C ARG A 31 20.70 -5.95 -36.50
N GLU A 32 21.82 -6.34 -35.87
CA GLU A 32 23.16 -5.69 -35.84
C GLU A 32 23.35 -4.17 -35.61
N GLY A 33 24.34 -3.85 -34.76
CA GLY A 33 25.00 -2.53 -34.68
C GLY A 33 24.56 -1.67 -33.47
N ALA A 34 25.45 -1.00 -32.73
CA ALA A 34 26.92 -1.06 -32.69
C ALA A 34 27.40 -0.62 -31.29
N ALA A 35 28.64 -0.96 -30.93
CA ALA A 35 29.24 -0.54 -29.66
C ALA A 35 29.77 0.91 -29.72
N SER A 36 29.71 1.64 -28.61
CA SER A 36 30.75 2.61 -28.27
C SER A 36 30.92 2.75 -26.76
N ASN A 37 32.17 2.62 -26.30
CA ASN A 37 32.58 2.96 -24.95
C ASN A 37 32.63 4.48 -24.81
N HIS A 38 32.36 5.01 -23.62
CA HIS A 38 33.15 6.13 -23.09
C HIS A 38 33.30 6.02 -21.57
N SER A 39 34.50 6.34 -21.08
CA SER A 39 34.93 6.19 -19.69
C SER A 39 35.58 7.49 -19.23
N HIS A 40 35.09 8.06 -18.13
CA HIS A 40 35.79 9.05 -17.29
C HIS A 40 35.22 8.88 -15.87
N ARG A 41 35.92 8.25 -14.91
CA ARG A 41 37.16 8.66 -14.21
C ARG A 41 36.91 9.70 -13.11
N VAL A 42 36.68 9.17 -11.90
CA VAL A 42 37.22 9.57 -10.59
C VAL A 42 37.56 11.06 -10.37
N LEU A 43 36.92 11.67 -9.38
CA LEU A 43 37.60 12.54 -8.42
C LEU A 43 37.13 12.23 -6.99
N SER A 44 38.07 11.85 -6.15
CA SER A 44 37.95 11.78 -4.70
C SER A 44 38.74 12.93 -4.07
N THR A 45 38.18 13.56 -3.03
CA THR A 45 38.95 14.38 -2.09
C THR A 45 38.38 14.17 -0.71
N SER A 46 39.16 13.52 0.17
CA SER A 46 38.97 13.65 1.61
C SER A 46 39.59 14.96 2.08
N LEU A 47 39.08 15.49 3.20
CA LEU A 47 39.81 16.43 4.02
C LEU A 47 39.54 16.08 5.48
N ASN A 48 40.62 15.73 6.16
CA ASN A 48 40.67 15.36 7.57
C ASN A 48 41.51 16.44 8.25
N ASN A 49 41.10 16.95 9.43
CA ASN A 49 41.96 17.08 10.61
C ASN A 49 41.43 18.03 11.70
N ASP A 50 42.02 17.80 12.88
CA ASP A 50 42.19 18.68 14.04
C ASP A 50 41.04 18.88 15.04
N LEU A 51 41.29 19.01 16.35
CA LEU A 51 42.22 18.30 17.28
C LEU A 51 41.99 18.91 18.69
N ARG A 52 42.16 18.09 19.76
CA ARG A 52 42.35 18.52 21.17
C ARG A 52 41.16 19.25 21.83
N SER A 53 41.06 19.37 23.16
CA SER A 53 41.50 18.55 24.31
C SER A 53 40.99 19.24 25.58
N LEU A 54 40.64 18.52 26.65
CA LEU A 54 40.81 19.00 28.04
C LEU A 54 40.54 17.87 29.04
N ALA A 55 41.41 17.74 30.04
CA ALA A 55 41.27 16.84 31.17
C ALA A 55 41.75 17.54 32.45
N VAL A 56 41.05 17.35 33.57
CA VAL A 56 41.47 17.74 34.93
C VAL A 56 41.00 16.65 35.92
N SER A 57 41.75 16.43 36.99
CA SER A 57 41.75 15.20 37.79
C SER A 57 41.47 15.38 39.29
N ALA A 58 41.09 14.26 39.94
CA ALA A 58 41.26 13.93 41.38
C ALA A 58 40.39 14.70 42.42
N GLY A 59 40.03 14.12 43.57
CA GLY A 59 40.31 12.77 44.09
C GLY A 59 39.49 12.40 45.35
N LYS A 60 39.69 11.19 45.89
CA LYS A 60 39.10 10.66 47.15
C LYS A 60 40.22 10.31 48.16
N PRO A 61 39.87 10.01 49.43
CA PRO A 61 40.45 8.82 50.07
C PRO A 61 39.45 7.90 50.81
N ASN A 62 39.94 6.70 51.13
CA ASN A 62 39.28 5.54 51.78
C ASN A 62 39.44 5.56 53.32
N ILE A 63 38.79 4.59 54.02
CA ILE A 63 39.45 3.56 54.86
C ILE A 63 38.43 2.49 55.32
N ALA A 64 38.90 1.25 55.55
CA ALA A 64 38.10 0.08 55.99
C ALA A 64 38.95 -0.90 56.82
N THR A 65 38.34 -1.72 57.70
CA THR A 65 38.97 -2.90 58.36
C THR A 65 37.94 -4.00 58.77
N LYS A 66 38.39 -5.24 59.09
CA LYS A 66 37.59 -6.49 59.07
C LYS A 66 37.71 -7.40 60.32
N LYS A 67 36.60 -8.12 60.66
CA LYS A 67 36.52 -9.55 61.19
C LYS A 67 37.15 -9.87 62.58
N PRO A 68 37.00 -11.08 63.23
CA PRO A 68 36.46 -12.41 62.77
C PRO A 68 35.52 -13.24 63.73
N LYS A 69 35.27 -14.50 63.31
CA LYS A 69 34.53 -15.73 63.80
C LYS A 69 34.74 -16.18 65.30
N LYS A 70 34.14 -17.25 65.92
CA LYS A 70 33.60 -18.58 65.46
C LYS A 70 32.89 -19.43 66.60
N GLN A 71 32.02 -20.42 66.24
CA GLN A 71 31.61 -21.69 66.96
C GLN A 71 30.90 -21.65 68.36
N GLY A 72 30.02 -22.59 68.80
CA GLY A 72 29.29 -23.74 68.16
C GLY A 72 28.49 -24.65 69.16
N VAL A 73 27.60 -25.56 68.66
CA VAL A 73 27.00 -26.81 69.27
C VAL A 73 26.00 -26.66 70.46
N GLU A 74 24.68 -26.94 70.34
CA GLU A 74 23.85 -28.20 70.53
C GLU A 74 23.68 -28.65 72.02
N ILE A 75 22.57 -29.22 72.59
CA ILE A 75 21.75 -30.45 72.31
C ILE A 75 20.29 -30.41 72.93
N LYS A 76 19.38 -31.27 72.42
CA LYS A 76 18.09 -31.92 72.87
C LYS A 76 17.70 -31.98 74.39
N ALA A 77 16.47 -32.32 74.87
CA ALA A 77 15.06 -32.40 74.37
C ALA A 77 14.08 -32.88 75.50
N VAL A 78 12.79 -33.11 75.15
CA VAL A 78 11.74 -34.00 75.78
C VAL A 78 10.57 -33.36 76.58
N LYS A 79 9.35 -33.58 76.05
CA LYS A 79 7.99 -33.95 76.57
C LYS A 79 7.61 -33.74 78.08
N SER A 80 6.34 -33.70 78.52
CA SER A 80 5.05 -34.19 77.97
C SER A 80 3.80 -33.52 78.61
N ASP A 81 2.62 -33.73 77.99
CA ASP A 81 1.26 -33.95 78.55
C ASP A 81 0.62 -32.90 79.53
N VAL A 82 -0.50 -32.21 79.22
CA VAL A 82 -1.90 -32.61 78.93
C VAL A 82 -2.77 -32.87 80.18
N THR A 83 -3.65 -31.91 80.53
CA THR A 83 -5.14 -32.09 80.62
C THR A 83 -5.92 -30.77 80.87
N THR A 84 -7.24 -30.84 80.69
CA THR A 84 -8.26 -29.77 80.58
C THR A 84 -9.12 -29.52 81.83
N GLN A 85 -9.62 -28.28 82.04
CA GLN A 85 -11.06 -27.87 82.11
C GLN A 85 -11.31 -26.59 82.97
N GLY A 86 -12.40 -25.84 82.67
CA GLY A 86 -13.18 -25.11 83.70
C GLY A 86 -13.13 -23.57 83.77
N GLU A 87 -14.03 -22.92 83.03
CA GLU A 87 -14.89 -21.74 83.36
C GLU A 87 -14.39 -20.49 84.17
N GLU A 88 -14.57 -19.31 83.51
CA GLU A 88 -15.17 -18.02 83.93
C GLU A 88 -15.49 -17.70 85.43
N ILE A 89 -15.47 -16.46 85.98
CA ILE A 89 -14.99 -15.10 85.63
C ILE A 89 -14.82 -14.34 86.98
N LYS A 90 -13.72 -13.60 87.20
CA LYS A 90 -13.70 -12.21 87.73
C LYS A 90 -12.27 -11.70 87.93
N ALA A 91 -12.07 -10.39 87.72
CA ALA A 91 -10.76 -9.77 87.71
C ALA A 91 -10.09 -9.72 89.09
N VAL A 92 -9.06 -10.54 89.27
CA VAL A 92 -8.00 -10.30 90.26
C VAL A 92 -6.88 -9.54 89.56
N LYS A 93 -6.47 -8.39 90.12
CA LYS A 93 -5.20 -7.76 89.76
C LYS A 93 -4.06 -8.60 90.35
N SER A 94 -3.61 -9.62 89.63
CA SER A 94 -2.35 -10.31 89.94
C SER A 94 -1.22 -9.71 89.12
N ASP A 95 -0.19 -9.25 89.82
CA ASP A 95 1.08 -8.82 89.23
C ASP A 95 1.78 -10.04 88.63
N VAL A 96 1.83 -10.11 87.29
CA VAL A 96 2.67 -11.08 86.57
C VAL A 96 3.63 -10.32 85.66
N THR A 97 4.46 -9.50 86.30
CA THR A 97 5.81 -9.26 85.79
C THR A 97 6.59 -10.59 85.79
N THR A 98 6.68 -11.28 84.63
CA THR A 98 7.96 -11.85 84.14
C THR A 98 7.90 -12.50 82.74
N LYS A 99 8.92 -12.19 81.94
CA LYS A 99 9.58 -13.04 80.90
C LYS A 99 8.78 -13.53 79.68
N SER A 100 8.74 -12.69 78.63
CA SER A 100 8.94 -13.15 77.24
C SER A 100 9.77 -12.14 76.42
N THR A 101 10.87 -11.65 77.01
CA THR A 101 11.88 -10.86 76.30
C THR A 101 12.85 -11.77 75.55
N ILE A 102 12.34 -12.52 74.56
CA ILE A 102 13.19 -13.26 73.63
C ILE A 102 14.18 -12.29 72.96
N THR A 103 15.47 -12.61 73.05
CA THR A 103 16.60 -11.85 72.52
C THR A 103 16.75 -12.04 71.01
N GLU A 104 17.48 -11.16 70.33
CA GLU A 104 17.75 -11.32 68.89
C GLU A 104 18.48 -12.62 68.56
N LYS A 105 19.34 -13.12 69.45
CA LYS A 105 20.03 -14.40 69.30
C LYS A 105 19.05 -15.58 69.33
N GLU A 106 18.07 -15.54 70.23
CA GLU A 106 17.04 -16.56 70.33
C GLU A 106 16.02 -16.47 69.17
N VAL A 107 15.70 -15.26 68.68
CA VAL A 107 14.90 -15.08 67.45
C VAL A 107 15.61 -15.69 66.25
N ARG A 108 16.92 -15.48 66.10
CA ARG A 108 17.74 -16.11 65.05
C ARG A 108 17.77 -17.65 65.19
N ALA A 109 17.71 -18.18 66.41
CA ALA A 109 17.59 -19.62 66.62
C ALA A 109 16.25 -20.20 66.11
N LEU A 110 15.18 -19.39 65.97
CA LEU A 110 13.91 -19.83 65.37
C LEU A 110 14.06 -20.15 63.87
N PHE A 111 14.93 -19.44 63.15
CA PHE A 111 15.31 -19.79 61.78
C PHE A 111 16.03 -21.13 61.73
N GLU A 112 17.01 -21.36 62.62
CA GLU A 112 17.73 -22.64 62.66
C GLU A 112 16.84 -23.82 63.07
N LEU A 113 15.82 -23.60 63.91
CA LEU A 113 14.79 -24.61 64.20
C LEU A 113 13.93 -24.95 62.98
N TRP A 114 13.60 -23.95 62.15
CA TRP A 114 12.88 -24.18 60.89
C TRP A 114 13.77 -24.88 59.85
N ASN A 115 15.03 -24.48 59.74
CA ASN A 115 16.03 -25.10 58.87
C ASN A 115 16.31 -26.57 59.28
N SER A 116 16.35 -26.84 60.59
CA SER A 116 16.45 -28.20 61.15
C SER A 116 15.21 -29.04 60.83
N ALA A 117 14.02 -28.44 60.80
CA ALA A 117 12.80 -29.12 60.35
C ALA A 117 12.90 -29.54 58.87
N LEU A 118 13.45 -28.69 57.99
CA LEU A 118 13.71 -29.07 56.59
C LEU A 118 14.65 -30.29 56.49
N ALA A 119 15.68 -30.35 57.34
CA ALA A 119 16.66 -31.44 57.36
C ALA A 119 16.06 -32.81 57.76
N THR A 120 14.87 -32.84 58.38
CA THR A 120 14.16 -34.10 58.67
C THR A 120 13.59 -34.78 57.42
N GLY A 121 13.34 -34.02 56.35
CA GLY A 121 12.61 -34.49 55.17
C GLY A 121 11.10 -34.72 55.38
N ASP A 122 10.56 -34.45 56.58
CA ASP A 122 9.14 -34.61 56.90
C ASP A 122 8.39 -33.28 56.85
N SER A 123 7.51 -33.15 55.85
CA SER A 123 6.68 -31.95 55.62
C SER A 123 5.79 -31.60 56.81
N ARG A 124 5.39 -32.58 57.63
CA ARG A 124 4.54 -32.37 58.81
C ARG A 124 5.31 -31.67 59.92
N ILE A 125 6.59 -32.02 60.10
CA ILE A 125 7.48 -31.37 61.06
C ILE A 125 7.77 -29.93 60.63
N VAL A 126 7.90 -29.66 59.33
CA VAL A 126 8.04 -28.31 58.79
C VAL A 126 6.75 -27.50 58.96
N ALA A 127 5.59 -28.09 58.68
CA ALA A 127 4.29 -27.43 58.80
C ALA A 127 3.95 -27.10 60.27
N ASP A 128 4.29 -27.94 61.24
CA ASP A 128 4.08 -27.65 62.66
C ASP A 128 4.94 -26.48 63.20
N ARG A 129 5.98 -26.04 62.47
CA ARG A 129 6.69 -24.78 62.80
C ARG A 129 5.83 -23.52 62.58
N TYR A 130 4.70 -23.65 61.88
CA TYR A 130 3.75 -22.57 61.63
C TYR A 130 2.57 -22.64 62.61
N ILE A 131 1.93 -21.49 62.86
CA ILE A 131 0.68 -21.42 63.65
C ILE A 131 -0.49 -22.08 62.90
N LYS A 132 -1.64 -22.25 63.57
CA LYS A 132 -2.83 -22.86 62.95
C LYS A 132 -3.36 -22.14 61.69
N ARG A 133 -3.13 -20.83 61.54
CA ARG A 133 -3.52 -20.01 60.38
C ARG A 133 -2.36 -19.12 59.92
N PRO A 134 -1.35 -19.67 59.25
CA PRO A 134 -0.19 -18.90 58.81
C PRO A 134 -0.49 -18.13 57.51
N VAL A 135 0.49 -17.38 57.03
CA VAL A 135 0.57 -16.90 55.65
C VAL A 135 1.97 -17.21 55.12
N LEU A 136 2.09 -18.28 54.35
CA LEU A 136 3.31 -18.61 53.60
C LEU A 136 3.15 -18.15 52.14
N LEU A 137 4.03 -17.27 51.71
CA LEU A 137 4.26 -16.87 50.31
C LEU A 137 5.56 -17.54 49.85
N PRO A 138 5.47 -18.74 49.24
CA PRO A 138 6.63 -19.58 48.97
C PRO A 138 7.41 -19.17 47.72
N THR A 139 8.69 -19.54 47.65
CA THR A 139 9.59 -19.17 46.55
C THR A 139 9.21 -19.76 45.18
N VAL A 140 8.49 -20.89 45.15
CA VAL A 140 8.21 -21.67 43.93
C VAL A 140 6.72 -22.04 43.77
N SER A 141 5.82 -21.19 44.28
CA SER A 141 4.39 -21.26 43.94
C SER A 141 3.76 -19.88 44.10
N ASP A 142 2.86 -19.55 43.17
CA ASP A 142 2.02 -18.34 43.15
C ASP A 142 0.88 -18.36 44.18
N THR A 143 0.59 -19.53 44.75
CA THR A 143 -0.56 -19.77 45.62
C THR A 143 -0.16 -19.65 47.10
N PRO A 144 -0.68 -18.66 47.85
CA PRO A 144 -0.44 -18.54 49.29
C PRO A 144 -0.90 -19.78 50.06
N ARG A 145 -0.15 -20.18 51.10
CA ARG A 145 -0.55 -21.27 52.00
C ARG A 145 -1.01 -20.70 53.34
N THR A 146 -2.23 -21.03 53.74
CA THR A 146 -2.97 -20.33 54.82
C THR A 146 -3.47 -21.23 55.95
N ASP A 147 -3.11 -22.51 55.90
CA ASP A 147 -3.43 -23.55 56.89
C ASP A 147 -2.33 -24.62 56.91
N PHE A 148 -2.44 -25.58 57.83
CA PHE A 148 -1.46 -26.66 57.99
C PHE A 148 -1.31 -27.54 56.74
N ASP A 149 -2.42 -27.95 56.13
CA ASP A 149 -2.41 -28.94 55.02
C ASP A 149 -1.81 -28.35 53.75
N SER A 150 -2.14 -27.09 53.44
CA SER A 150 -1.60 -26.36 52.29
C SER A 150 -0.12 -26.00 52.45
N VAL A 151 0.34 -25.72 53.68
CA VAL A 151 1.77 -25.58 54.01
C VAL A 151 2.49 -26.93 53.86
N LYS A 152 1.92 -28.01 54.42
CA LYS A 152 2.46 -29.37 54.32
C LYS A 152 2.59 -29.80 52.85
N ASP A 153 1.55 -29.63 52.05
CA ASP A 153 1.53 -29.93 50.60
C ASP A 153 2.69 -29.26 49.85
N TYR A 154 2.90 -27.96 50.08
CA TYR A 154 4.04 -27.25 49.50
C TYR A 154 5.38 -27.91 49.89
N PHE A 155 5.55 -28.30 51.16
CA PHE A 155 6.77 -28.95 51.62
C PHE A 155 6.90 -30.42 51.17
N ASP A 156 5.80 -31.15 50.91
CA ASP A 156 5.83 -32.48 50.28
C ASP A 156 6.49 -32.44 48.89
N ALA A 157 6.31 -31.34 48.14
CA ALA A 157 7.01 -31.11 46.88
C ALA A 157 8.42 -30.53 47.09
N PHE A 158 8.59 -29.55 47.99
CA PHE A 158 9.85 -28.83 48.18
C PHE A 158 10.96 -29.72 48.78
N LEU A 159 10.64 -30.57 49.76
CA LEU A 159 11.62 -31.41 50.46
C LEU A 159 12.23 -32.51 49.59
N LYS A 160 11.57 -32.90 48.49
CA LYS A 160 12.14 -33.82 47.47
C LYS A 160 13.45 -33.29 46.88
N LYS A 161 13.67 -31.97 46.88
CA LYS A 161 14.90 -31.30 46.42
C LYS A 161 16.05 -31.34 47.45
N LYS A 162 15.81 -31.90 48.65
CA LYS A 162 16.71 -31.93 49.81
C LYS A 162 17.32 -30.54 50.13
N PRO A 163 16.49 -29.49 50.31
CA PRO A 163 16.97 -28.14 50.54
C PRO A 163 17.64 -28.01 51.91
N GLN A 164 18.79 -27.34 51.97
CA GLN A 164 19.47 -26.95 53.21
C GLN A 164 19.84 -25.47 53.17
N GLY A 165 19.33 -24.69 54.12
CA GLY A 165 19.47 -23.23 54.14
C GLY A 165 20.71 -22.77 54.90
N LYS A 166 21.30 -21.65 54.45
CA LYS A 166 22.34 -20.92 55.17
C LYS A 166 22.07 -19.43 55.10
N SER A 167 21.85 -18.78 56.25
CA SER A 167 21.69 -17.32 56.33
C SER A 167 23.05 -16.63 56.13
N HIS A 168 23.10 -15.60 55.27
CA HIS A 168 24.34 -14.87 54.94
C HIS A 168 24.32 -13.42 55.43
N MET A 169 23.17 -12.74 55.41
CA MET A 169 22.95 -11.44 56.06
C MET A 169 21.52 -11.35 56.60
N CYS A 170 21.36 -10.84 57.82
CA CYS A 170 20.10 -10.81 58.55
C CYS A 170 20.06 -9.58 59.47
N HIS A 171 18.99 -8.78 59.36
CA HIS A 171 18.69 -7.66 60.24
C HIS A 171 17.51 -8.02 61.14
N THR A 172 17.73 -8.02 62.45
CA THR A 172 16.69 -8.30 63.43
C THR A 172 16.18 -6.95 63.97
N PHE A 173 14.88 -6.71 63.94
CA PHE A 173 14.28 -5.46 64.43
C PHE A 173 13.26 -5.73 65.53
N LYS A 174 13.38 -4.99 66.64
CA LYS A 174 12.36 -4.94 67.71
C LYS A 174 11.39 -3.79 67.42
N LEU A 175 10.28 -4.09 66.76
CA LEU A 175 9.16 -3.15 66.62
C LEU A 175 8.35 -3.09 67.94
N LEU A 176 8.51 -1.99 68.67
CA LEU A 176 7.57 -1.57 69.72
C LEU A 176 6.55 -0.61 69.08
N LEU A 177 5.51 -1.17 68.45
CA LEU A 177 4.40 -0.37 67.93
C LEU A 177 3.36 -0.18 69.03
N ASN A 178 3.40 0.97 69.73
CA ASN A 178 2.26 1.43 70.54
C ASN A 178 1.18 1.99 69.61
N ALA A 179 0.46 1.10 68.93
CA ALA A 179 -0.79 1.42 68.26
C ALA A 179 -1.95 1.02 69.19
N VAL A 180 -2.85 1.96 69.49
CA VAL A 180 -3.99 1.75 70.38
C VAL A 180 -5.05 0.91 69.65
N ILE A 181 -4.95 -0.42 69.75
CA ILE A 181 -6.02 -1.43 69.73
C ILE A 181 -5.33 -2.81 69.87
N PHE A 182 -5.81 -3.63 70.81
CA PHE A 182 -5.20 -4.86 71.38
C PHE A 182 -4.01 -4.65 72.34
N MET A 183 -4.17 -5.21 73.54
CA MET A 183 -3.19 -5.19 74.61
C MET A 183 -2.08 -6.22 74.38
N LEU A 184 -0.83 -5.77 74.52
CA LEU A 184 0.37 -6.56 74.86
C LEU A 184 0.71 -7.80 74.02
N SER A 185 1.62 -7.60 73.05
CA SER A 185 2.86 -8.36 72.78
C SER A 185 2.81 -9.92 72.73
N PHE A 186 3.53 -10.61 71.83
CA PHE A 186 4.84 -10.31 71.28
C PHE A 186 4.98 -10.88 69.87
N TRP A 187 5.23 -10.05 68.86
CA TRP A 187 5.66 -10.51 67.54
C TRP A 187 7.18 -10.33 67.41
N ARG A 188 7.85 -11.13 66.57
CA ARG A 188 9.27 -10.98 66.23
C ARG A 188 9.47 -11.08 64.74
N HIS A 189 10.26 -10.18 64.19
CA HIS A 189 10.53 -10.09 62.76
C HIS A 189 11.98 -10.49 62.48
N ASP A 190 12.18 -11.41 61.54
CA ASP A 190 13.49 -11.73 60.99
C ASP A 190 13.44 -11.62 59.46
N ALA A 191 14.29 -10.78 58.88
CA ALA A 191 14.39 -10.59 57.44
C ALA A 191 15.84 -10.48 57.00
N GLY A 192 16.11 -11.00 55.79
CA GLY A 192 17.47 -11.10 55.29
C GLY A 192 17.58 -11.86 53.98
N ILE A 193 18.77 -12.39 53.73
CA ILE A 193 19.08 -13.22 52.58
C ILE A 193 19.66 -14.54 53.08
N TYR A 194 19.05 -15.65 52.66
CA TYR A 194 19.60 -16.99 52.79
C TYR A 194 19.99 -17.57 51.43
N GLU A 195 20.89 -18.55 51.45
CA GLU A 195 21.27 -19.37 50.31
C GLU A 195 20.84 -20.81 50.62
N PHE A 196 19.95 -21.38 49.81
CA PHE A 196 19.65 -22.81 49.84
C PHE A 196 20.66 -23.55 48.98
N THR A 197 21.21 -24.64 49.50
CA THR A 197 21.85 -25.68 48.68
C THR A 197 20.83 -26.80 48.46
N MET A 198 20.54 -27.14 47.21
CA MET A 198 19.63 -28.22 46.83
C MET A 198 20.38 -29.54 46.79
N GLY A 199 20.23 -30.39 47.81
CA GLY A 199 20.98 -31.66 47.93
C GLY A 199 20.71 -32.70 46.85
N ALA A 200 19.73 -32.47 45.95
CA ALA A 200 19.48 -33.31 44.78
C ALA A 200 20.34 -32.94 43.56
N THR A 201 20.77 -31.68 43.42
CA THR A 201 21.43 -31.14 42.22
C THR A 201 22.73 -30.38 42.51
N CYS A 202 23.02 -30.11 43.79
CA CYS A 202 24.07 -29.20 44.28
C CYS A 202 23.87 -27.73 43.91
N ASP A 203 22.72 -27.34 43.35
CA ASP A 203 22.40 -25.95 43.03
C ASP A 203 22.40 -25.08 44.29
N LYS A 204 22.88 -23.83 44.14
CA LYS A 204 22.76 -22.79 45.16
C LYS A 204 21.79 -21.72 44.70
N VAL A 205 20.86 -21.36 45.57
CA VAL A 205 19.81 -20.37 45.29
C VAL A 205 19.78 -19.36 46.42
N LYS A 206 20.15 -18.10 46.14
CA LYS A 206 19.93 -17.00 47.07
C LYS A 206 18.50 -16.50 46.97
N ALA A 207 17.91 -16.25 48.12
CA ALA A 207 16.57 -15.72 48.25
C ALA A 207 16.48 -14.73 49.42
N ARG A 208 15.73 -13.66 49.19
CA ARG A 208 15.30 -12.72 50.22
C ARG A 208 14.13 -13.33 50.99
N TYR A 209 14.12 -13.16 52.31
CA TYR A 209 13.10 -13.76 53.16
C TYR A 209 12.57 -12.78 54.21
N THR A 210 11.40 -13.12 54.75
CA THR A 210 10.80 -12.46 55.91
C THR A 210 10.02 -13.47 56.72
N TYR A 211 10.33 -13.61 58.01
CA TYR A 211 9.53 -14.34 58.99
C TYR A 211 8.93 -13.36 60.00
N ASN A 212 7.64 -13.50 60.29
CA ASN A 212 7.04 -12.98 61.52
C ASN A 212 6.69 -14.16 62.42
N TYR A 213 7.26 -14.19 63.63
CA TYR A 213 7.00 -15.18 64.66
C TYR A 213 6.06 -14.64 65.74
N VAL A 214 5.20 -15.50 66.26
CA VAL A 214 4.29 -15.24 67.39
C VAL A 214 4.32 -16.41 68.36
N GLN A 215 3.83 -16.23 69.59
CA GLN A 215 3.65 -17.34 70.53
C GLN A 215 2.28 -17.99 70.35
N GLU A 216 2.25 -19.31 70.15
CA GLU A 216 1.06 -20.16 70.17
C GLU A 216 1.33 -21.31 71.14
N ASN A 217 0.47 -21.51 72.15
CA ASN A 217 0.64 -22.52 73.21
C ASN A 217 2.04 -22.50 73.89
N GLY A 218 2.56 -21.29 74.15
CA GLY A 218 3.89 -21.08 74.76
C GLY A 218 5.08 -21.26 73.80
N GLN A 219 4.87 -21.77 72.59
CA GLN A 219 5.93 -21.99 71.59
C GLN A 219 5.98 -20.85 70.57
N TRP A 220 7.21 -20.47 70.17
CA TRP A 220 7.42 -19.54 69.06
C TRP A 220 7.24 -20.26 67.72
N LYS A 221 6.20 -19.84 66.99
CA LYS A 221 5.77 -20.38 65.69
C LYS A 221 5.67 -19.28 64.63
N ILE A 222 5.77 -19.66 63.37
CA ILE A 222 5.74 -18.77 62.21
C ILE A 222 4.29 -18.39 61.90
N GLN A 223 3.98 -17.09 61.95
CA GLN A 223 2.72 -16.51 61.49
C GLN A 223 2.81 -16.12 60.00
N HIS A 224 3.89 -15.48 59.59
CA HIS A 224 4.12 -15.08 58.21
C HIS A 224 5.49 -15.56 57.75
N HIS A 225 5.58 -16.12 56.54
CA HIS A 225 6.83 -16.41 55.87
C HIS A 225 6.71 -16.00 54.40
N HIS A 226 7.48 -15.01 53.98
CA HIS A 226 7.67 -14.67 52.57
C HIS A 226 9.08 -15.08 52.15
N SER A 227 9.20 -15.73 50.99
CA SER A 227 10.46 -16.10 50.36
C SER A 227 10.40 -15.83 48.86
N SER A 228 11.42 -15.16 48.33
CA SER A 228 11.52 -14.79 46.91
C SER A 228 12.98 -14.94 46.47
N VAL A 229 13.23 -15.61 45.33
CA VAL A 229 14.58 -15.66 44.72
C VAL A 229 15.10 -14.24 44.48
N MET A 230 16.42 -14.07 44.57
CA MET A 230 17.06 -12.80 44.21
C MET A 230 16.80 -12.50 42.72
N PRO A 231 16.33 -11.30 42.35
CA PRO A 231 16.11 -10.94 40.94
C PRO A 231 17.38 -11.08 40.07
N GLU A 232 18.55 -10.89 40.68
CA GLU A 232 19.88 -11.04 40.07
C GLU A 232 20.27 -12.49 39.75
N GLU A 233 19.60 -13.50 40.33
CA GLU A 233 19.90 -14.93 40.11
C GLU A 233 18.87 -15.63 39.20
N ILE A 234 17.93 -14.89 38.61
CA ILE A 234 17.02 -15.41 37.58
C ILE A 234 17.80 -15.54 36.25
N ALA A 235 18.67 -16.56 36.19
CA ALA A 235 19.48 -17.01 35.06
C ALA A 235 20.22 -15.90 34.26
N MET A 236 21.54 -16.00 34.14
CA MET A 236 22.19 -15.30 33.03
C MET A 236 21.71 -15.95 31.73
N GLY A 237 20.94 -15.21 30.93
CA GLY A 237 20.60 -15.62 29.58
C GLY A 237 21.88 -15.74 28.73
N LYS A 238 21.79 -16.35 27.55
CA LYS A 238 22.93 -16.42 26.62
C LYS A 238 23.47 -15.00 26.41
N SER A 239 24.72 -14.77 26.82
CA SER A 239 25.37 -13.49 26.62
C SER A 239 25.65 -13.27 25.13
N ILE A 240 25.39 -12.05 24.68
CA ILE A 240 25.69 -11.54 23.34
C ILE A 240 26.07 -10.06 23.47
N THR A 241 27.04 -9.61 22.68
CA THR A 241 27.45 -8.21 22.55
C THR A 241 26.73 -7.54 21.37
N GLU A 242 26.68 -6.21 21.31
CA GLU A 242 25.97 -5.54 20.20
C GLU A 242 26.54 -5.88 18.82
N ASP A 243 27.86 -6.04 18.71
CA ASP A 243 28.52 -6.38 17.44
C ASP A 243 28.21 -7.82 17.01
N GLU A 244 28.06 -8.75 17.95
CA GLU A 244 27.54 -10.08 17.67
C GLU A 244 26.08 -10.04 17.22
N VAL A 245 25.23 -9.15 17.79
CA VAL A 245 23.84 -8.95 17.31
C VAL A 245 23.83 -8.45 15.86
N ARG A 246 24.62 -7.43 15.53
CA ARG A 246 24.79 -6.93 14.15
C ARG A 246 25.30 -8.05 13.22
N GLY A 247 26.17 -8.93 13.72
CA GLY A 247 26.64 -10.12 13.00
C GLY A 247 25.55 -11.15 12.67
N LEU A 248 24.43 -11.20 13.41
CA LEU A 248 23.31 -12.11 13.12
C LEU A 248 22.63 -11.81 11.78
N PHE A 249 22.63 -10.54 11.33
CA PHE A 249 22.18 -10.17 9.99
C PHE A 249 23.00 -10.88 8.91
N SER A 250 24.32 -10.95 9.05
CA SER A 250 25.20 -11.61 8.08
C SER A 250 24.88 -13.10 7.91
N LEU A 251 24.45 -13.79 8.98
CA LEU A 251 24.01 -15.19 8.89
C LEU A 251 22.74 -15.35 8.04
N TRP A 252 21.79 -14.42 8.18
CA TRP A 252 20.55 -14.42 7.38
C TRP A 252 20.80 -13.99 5.93
N ASN A 253 21.62 -12.97 5.71
CA ASN A 253 22.00 -12.49 4.37
C ASN A 253 22.82 -13.55 3.60
N THR A 254 23.67 -14.30 4.30
CA THR A 254 24.36 -15.48 3.75
C THR A 254 23.37 -16.57 3.36
N ALA A 255 22.32 -16.82 4.15
CA ALA A 255 21.26 -17.75 3.76
C ALA A 255 20.51 -17.29 2.50
N LEU A 256 20.28 -15.98 2.30
CA LEU A 256 19.74 -15.48 1.02
C LEU A 256 20.65 -15.82 -0.16
N SER A 257 21.97 -15.69 0.02
CA SER A 257 22.94 -15.93 -1.06
C SER A 257 22.98 -17.39 -1.54
N THR A 258 22.48 -18.35 -0.77
CA THR A 258 22.38 -19.75 -1.20
C THR A 258 21.21 -20.00 -2.15
N LEU A 259 20.28 -19.04 -2.31
CA LEU A 259 19.05 -19.14 -3.11
C LEU A 259 18.16 -20.35 -2.73
N ASP A 260 18.28 -20.83 -1.49
CA ASP A 260 17.57 -21.99 -0.94
C ASP A 260 16.58 -21.51 0.12
N PRO A 261 15.26 -21.56 -0.13
CA PRO A 261 14.27 -21.02 0.79
C PRO A 261 14.23 -21.77 2.12
N LYS A 262 14.63 -23.06 2.17
CA LYS A 262 14.67 -23.84 3.41
C LYS A 262 15.81 -23.39 4.32
N LYS A 263 16.96 -23.02 3.74
CA LYS A 263 18.09 -22.46 4.53
C LYS A 263 17.73 -21.10 5.11
N VAL A 264 16.99 -20.27 4.37
CA VAL A 264 16.50 -18.98 4.89
C VAL A 264 15.46 -19.20 5.99
N ALA A 265 14.46 -20.05 5.77
CA ALA A 265 13.44 -20.38 6.76
C ALA A 265 14.05 -20.99 8.05
N SER A 266 15.12 -21.79 7.94
CA SER A 266 15.83 -22.38 9.09
C SER A 266 16.60 -21.38 9.98
N ARG A 267 16.69 -20.10 9.58
CA ARG A 267 17.19 -19.01 10.45
C ARG A 267 16.10 -18.45 11.38
N TYR A 268 14.84 -18.78 11.16
CA TYR A 268 13.72 -18.36 12.01
C TYR A 268 13.48 -19.38 13.13
N ALA A 269 12.89 -18.91 14.23
CA ALA A 269 12.46 -19.76 15.34
C ALA A 269 11.21 -20.57 14.97
N LYS A 270 10.90 -21.63 15.72
CA LYS A 270 9.70 -22.48 15.52
C LYS A 270 8.37 -21.70 15.54
N LYS A 271 8.34 -20.56 16.22
CA LYS A 271 7.21 -19.60 16.26
C LYS A 271 7.56 -18.25 15.62
N GLY A 272 8.48 -18.25 14.66
CA GLY A 272 8.96 -17.05 13.98
C GLY A 272 7.88 -16.36 13.16
N VAL A 273 7.83 -15.03 13.22
CA VAL A 273 6.93 -14.19 12.43
C VAL A 273 7.73 -13.37 11.43
N LEU A 274 7.30 -13.37 10.17
CA LEU A 274 7.81 -12.51 9.10
C LEU A 274 6.67 -11.63 8.56
N LEU A 275 6.89 -10.32 8.59
CA LEU A 275 6.11 -9.29 7.91
C LEU A 275 6.93 -8.79 6.70
N PRO A 276 6.75 -9.38 5.50
CA PRO A 276 7.64 -9.16 4.37
C PRO A 276 7.30 -7.90 3.54
N THR A 277 8.29 -7.36 2.85
CA THR A 277 8.18 -6.11 2.07
C THR A 277 7.17 -6.14 0.92
N VAL A 278 6.94 -7.33 0.34
CA VAL A 278 6.18 -7.51 -0.93
C VAL A 278 5.00 -8.48 -0.80
N SER A 279 4.43 -8.62 0.41
CA SER A 279 3.21 -9.40 0.61
C SER A 279 2.43 -8.90 1.84
N ASN A 280 1.13 -8.67 1.66
CA ASN A 280 0.22 -8.24 2.73
C ASN A 280 -0.11 -9.35 3.74
N THR A 281 0.29 -10.59 3.48
CA THR A 281 0.03 -11.76 4.34
C THR A 281 1.23 -12.03 5.28
N PRO A 282 1.07 -11.91 6.61
CA PRO A 282 2.06 -12.35 7.59
C PRO A 282 2.42 -13.83 7.40
N ARG A 283 3.67 -14.20 7.67
CA ARG A 283 4.11 -15.59 7.75
C ARG A 283 4.41 -15.92 9.20
N THR A 284 3.86 -17.02 9.72
CA THR A 284 3.84 -17.32 11.17
C THR A 284 4.35 -18.73 11.50
N ASP A 285 4.86 -19.44 10.49
CA ASP A 285 5.39 -20.79 10.59
C ASP A 285 6.47 -21.02 9.51
N PHE A 286 7.21 -22.12 9.63
CA PHE A 286 8.29 -22.47 8.72
C PHE A 286 7.85 -22.57 7.25
N ALA A 287 6.70 -23.22 6.98
CA ALA A 287 6.25 -23.52 5.62
C ALA A 287 5.82 -22.23 4.88
N SER A 288 5.14 -21.33 5.57
CA SER A 288 4.69 -20.05 5.02
C SER A 288 5.85 -19.05 4.83
N ILE A 289 6.91 -19.16 5.64
CA ILE A 289 8.18 -18.45 5.44
C ILE A 289 8.94 -19.02 4.24
N GLU A 290 9.04 -20.35 4.12
CA GLU A 290 9.66 -21.04 2.96
C GLU A 290 8.97 -20.64 1.64
N ASP A 291 7.63 -20.69 1.60
CA ASP A 291 6.82 -20.25 0.45
C ASP A 291 7.18 -18.82 -0.01
N TYR A 292 7.23 -17.88 0.93
CA TYR A 292 7.58 -16.49 0.61
C TYR A 292 8.98 -16.41 -0.03
N PHE A 293 9.98 -17.06 0.57
CA PHE A 293 11.34 -17.03 0.04
C PHE A 293 11.50 -17.79 -1.28
N SER A 294 10.67 -18.80 -1.57
CA SER A 294 10.66 -19.51 -2.86
C SER A 294 10.42 -18.56 -4.05
N ASN A 295 9.69 -17.46 -3.80
CA ASN A 295 9.43 -16.41 -4.78
C ASN A 295 10.42 -15.24 -4.66
N PHE A 296 10.70 -14.77 -3.46
CA PHE A 296 11.59 -13.62 -3.24
C PHE A 296 13.02 -13.88 -3.71
N LEU A 297 13.55 -15.09 -3.52
CA LEU A 297 14.91 -15.45 -3.93
C LEU A 297 15.13 -15.45 -5.45
N LYS A 298 14.06 -15.52 -6.27
CA LYS A 298 14.14 -15.39 -7.74
C LYS A 298 14.73 -14.02 -8.16
N LEU A 299 14.61 -13.00 -7.31
CA LEU A 299 15.18 -11.66 -7.54
C LEU A 299 16.68 -11.57 -7.22
N LYS A 300 17.27 -12.63 -6.66
CA LYS A 300 18.64 -12.69 -6.12
C LYS A 300 18.94 -11.52 -5.15
N PRO A 301 18.13 -11.33 -4.09
CA PRO A 301 18.28 -10.22 -3.16
C PRO A 301 19.55 -10.36 -2.30
N GLN A 302 20.28 -9.28 -2.12
CA GLN A 302 21.36 -9.14 -1.14
C GLN A 302 21.23 -7.79 -0.42
N GLY A 303 21.27 -7.80 0.91
CA GLY A 303 21.07 -6.61 1.74
C GLY A 303 22.35 -6.03 2.34
N GLU A 304 22.36 -4.73 2.58
CA GLU A 304 23.41 -3.98 3.28
C GLU A 304 22.75 -3.11 4.36
N ILE A 305 23.15 -3.26 5.63
CA ILE A 305 22.69 -2.38 6.72
C ILE A 305 23.36 -1.01 6.56
N LEU A 306 22.55 0.04 6.55
CA LEU A 306 22.99 1.44 6.46
C LEU A 306 22.97 2.14 7.82
N ASP A 307 22.06 1.74 8.70
CA ASP A 307 21.89 2.26 10.07
C ASP A 307 21.29 1.17 10.96
N SER A 308 21.70 1.11 12.23
CA SER A 308 21.37 0.01 13.18
C SER A 308 21.32 0.49 14.62
N HIS A 309 20.26 0.10 15.33
CA HIS A 309 20.07 0.31 16.75
C HIS A 309 19.79 -1.03 17.43
N VAL A 310 20.69 -1.41 18.36
CA VAL A 310 20.63 -2.69 19.06
C VAL A 310 19.96 -2.53 20.43
N THR A 311 19.23 -3.54 20.87
CA THR A 311 18.83 -3.69 22.28
C THR A 311 18.99 -5.15 22.70
N ILE A 312 19.59 -5.39 23.86
CA ILE A 312 19.85 -6.73 24.39
C ILE A 312 19.05 -6.91 25.69
N GLY A 313 18.33 -8.03 25.79
CA GLY A 313 17.60 -8.44 26.98
C GLY A 313 17.99 -9.85 27.42
N HIS A 314 17.26 -10.38 28.40
CA HIS A 314 17.50 -11.74 28.87
C HIS A 314 16.99 -12.77 27.83
N ASN A 315 17.91 -13.53 27.21
CA ASN A 315 17.64 -14.55 26.18
C ASN A 315 16.96 -14.03 24.89
N TRP A 316 16.94 -12.72 24.68
CA TRP A 316 16.50 -12.09 23.43
C TRP A 316 17.35 -10.86 23.13
N CYS A 317 17.44 -10.51 21.85
CA CYS A 317 18.01 -9.23 21.40
C CYS A 317 17.26 -8.73 20.16
N GLN A 318 17.43 -7.46 19.82
CA GLN A 318 16.88 -6.88 18.59
C GLN A 318 17.89 -5.98 17.90
N ASP A 319 17.76 -5.89 16.58
CA ASP A 319 18.42 -4.91 15.71
C ASP A 319 17.32 -4.28 14.84
N VAL A 320 17.20 -2.95 14.91
CA VAL A 320 16.22 -2.18 14.14
C VAL A 320 16.94 -1.03 13.42
N GLY A 321 16.54 -0.72 12.20
CA GLY A 321 17.27 0.28 11.42
C GLY A 321 16.87 0.36 9.95
N ILE A 322 17.82 0.81 9.14
CA ILE A 322 17.66 1.04 7.69
C ILE A 322 18.67 0.18 6.93
N TYR A 323 18.21 -0.41 5.83
CA TYR A 323 19.01 -1.25 4.95
C TYR A 323 18.65 -1.05 3.48
N GLU A 324 19.56 -1.38 2.58
CA GLU A 324 19.35 -1.37 1.14
C GLU A 324 19.52 -2.77 0.55
N PHE A 325 18.52 -3.24 -0.19
CA PHE A 325 18.63 -4.44 -1.02
C PHE A 325 19.10 -4.09 -2.42
N THR A 326 20.08 -4.83 -2.93
CA THR A 326 20.36 -4.93 -4.36
C THR A 326 19.74 -6.21 -4.91
N MET A 327 18.90 -6.09 -5.94
CA MET A 327 18.25 -7.23 -6.62
C MET A 327 19.15 -7.72 -7.75
N GLY A 328 19.90 -8.81 -7.53
CA GLY A 328 20.87 -9.34 -8.50
C GLY A 328 20.27 -9.81 -9.84
N ALA A 329 18.94 -9.93 -9.95
CA ALA A 329 18.26 -10.18 -11.22
C ALA A 329 18.12 -8.94 -12.13
N THR A 330 18.18 -7.72 -11.58
CA THR A 330 17.92 -6.46 -12.32
C THR A 330 18.89 -5.32 -12.02
N GLY A 331 19.73 -5.44 -11.00
CA GLY A 331 20.55 -4.35 -10.47
C GLY A 331 19.77 -3.30 -9.66
N LYS A 332 18.44 -3.44 -9.53
CA LYS A 332 17.61 -2.46 -8.81
C LYS A 332 17.99 -2.43 -7.32
N LYS A 333 18.26 -1.23 -6.80
CA LYS A 333 18.42 -0.94 -5.38
C LYS A 333 17.10 -0.50 -4.75
N VAL A 334 16.81 -0.96 -3.52
CA VAL A 334 15.61 -0.63 -2.75
C VAL A 334 15.97 -0.43 -1.29
N LYS A 335 15.79 0.79 -0.77
CA LYS A 335 15.91 1.07 0.66
C LYS A 335 14.65 0.71 1.41
N GLY A 336 14.81 0.27 2.66
CA GLY A 336 13.72 -0.05 3.55
C GLY A 336 14.09 0.10 5.02
N ARG A 337 13.08 -0.03 5.88
CA ARG A 337 13.22 -0.15 7.33
C ARG A 337 13.11 -1.61 7.73
N TYR A 338 13.90 -2.03 8.70
CA TYR A 338 13.85 -3.39 9.24
C TYR A 338 13.69 -3.42 10.75
N SER A 339 13.23 -4.56 11.26
CA SER A 339 13.34 -4.93 12.66
C SER A 339 13.51 -6.43 12.76
N PHE A 340 14.67 -6.89 13.22
CA PHE A 340 14.91 -8.27 13.62
C PHE A 340 14.86 -8.37 15.14
N VAL A 341 14.04 -9.28 15.66
CA VAL A 341 14.08 -9.73 17.06
C VAL A 341 14.55 -11.17 17.06
N TYR A 342 15.61 -11.45 17.79
CA TYR A 342 16.22 -12.77 17.93
C TYR A 342 15.96 -13.34 19.32
N VAL A 343 15.82 -14.66 19.40
CA VAL A 343 15.75 -15.44 20.65
C VAL A 343 16.78 -16.57 20.61
N TRP A 344 17.22 -17.01 21.78
CA TRP A 344 18.05 -18.19 21.91
C TRP A 344 17.17 -19.46 21.91
N GLU A 345 17.22 -20.24 20.83
CA GLU A 345 16.43 -21.46 20.62
C GLU A 345 17.32 -22.56 20.00
N ASP A 346 17.24 -23.78 20.53
CA ASP A 346 18.04 -24.94 20.06
C ASP A 346 19.55 -24.66 19.92
N GLU A 347 20.13 -24.00 20.93
CA GLU A 347 21.54 -23.57 20.98
C GLU A 347 21.99 -22.59 19.87
N GLU A 348 21.05 -21.95 19.17
CA GLU A 348 21.31 -20.91 18.19
C GLU A 348 20.52 -19.61 18.47
N TRP A 349 21.04 -18.47 18.00
CA TRP A 349 20.22 -17.27 17.83
C TRP A 349 19.35 -17.40 16.59
N LYS A 350 18.03 -17.48 16.80
CA LYS A 350 16.99 -17.60 15.76
C LYS A 350 16.15 -16.33 15.66
N ILE A 351 15.71 -15.98 14.46
CA ILE A 351 14.80 -14.85 14.22
C ILE A 351 13.40 -15.20 14.73
N ASN A 352 12.94 -14.52 15.79
CA ASN A 352 11.59 -14.64 16.33
C ASN A 352 10.62 -13.69 15.61
N HIS A 353 11.05 -12.47 15.27
CA HIS A 353 10.26 -11.52 14.50
C HIS A 353 11.13 -10.80 13.48
N HIS A 354 10.64 -10.69 12.24
CA HIS A 354 11.26 -9.91 11.17
C HIS A 354 10.18 -9.02 10.53
N HIS A 355 10.29 -7.71 10.72
CA HIS A 355 9.54 -6.73 9.93
C HIS A 355 10.42 -6.10 8.84
N SER A 356 9.85 -5.96 7.64
CA SER A 356 10.49 -5.30 6.50
C SER A 356 9.49 -4.44 5.73
N SER A 357 9.79 -3.15 5.56
CA SER A 357 9.01 -2.23 4.73
C SER A 357 9.91 -1.37 3.84
N VAL A 358 9.41 -0.93 2.69
CA VAL A 358 10.07 0.13 1.89
C VAL A 358 10.05 1.46 2.66
N MET A 359 10.94 2.39 2.28
CA MET A 359 10.92 3.76 2.78
C MET A 359 9.58 4.45 2.44
N PRO A 360 8.83 4.99 3.43
CA PRO A 360 7.52 5.60 3.20
C PRO A 360 7.58 6.95 2.46
N GLU A 361 8.73 7.62 2.43
CA GLU A 361 8.91 8.95 1.83
C GLU A 361 8.78 8.94 0.29
N GLY A 362 8.82 7.76 -0.33
CA GLY A 362 8.47 7.55 -1.75
C GLY A 362 7.00 7.20 -1.99
N ILE A 363 6.19 7.02 -0.94
CA ILE A 363 4.76 6.79 -1.03
C ILE A 363 4.08 8.16 -1.00
N VAL A 364 3.66 8.64 -2.17
CA VAL A 364 2.78 9.82 -2.22
C VAL A 364 1.50 9.44 -1.49
N VAL A 365 1.22 10.10 -0.36
CA VAL A 365 -0.07 9.97 0.33
C VAL A 365 -1.14 10.28 -0.71
N ALA A 366 -2.07 9.36 -0.90
CA ALA A 366 -3.14 9.56 -1.86
C ALA A 366 -4.04 10.67 -1.33
N GLU A 367 -4.05 11.83 -1.99
CA GLU A 367 -5.05 12.85 -1.74
C GLU A 367 -6.40 12.28 -2.21
N PRO A 368 -7.37 12.05 -1.31
CA PRO A 368 -8.65 11.52 -1.70
C PRO A 368 -9.44 12.58 -2.46
N ILE A 369 -10.15 12.16 -3.50
CA ILE A 369 -11.14 12.99 -4.18
C ILE A 369 -12.36 12.14 -4.51
N THR A 370 -13.56 12.71 -4.35
CA THR A 370 -14.83 12.09 -4.74
C THR A 370 -15.26 12.56 -6.13
N GLU A 371 -16.15 11.81 -6.79
CA GLU A 371 -16.70 12.22 -8.09
C GLU A 371 -17.35 13.61 -8.04
N LYS A 372 -18.01 13.94 -6.92
CA LYS A 372 -18.62 15.26 -6.69
C LYS A 372 -17.57 16.38 -6.66
N GLU A 373 -16.41 16.14 -6.08
CA GLU A 373 -15.31 17.10 -6.04
C GLU A 373 -14.64 17.23 -7.42
N VAL A 374 -14.50 16.13 -8.17
CA VAL A 374 -14.04 16.16 -9.58
C VAL A 374 -14.98 17.03 -10.44
N ARG A 375 -16.31 16.90 -10.31
CA ARG A 375 -17.27 17.84 -10.95
C ARG A 375 -17.08 19.28 -10.49
N GLY A 376 -16.71 19.49 -9.23
CA GLY A 376 -16.34 20.79 -8.68
C GLY A 376 -15.14 21.43 -9.37
N LEU A 377 -14.16 20.64 -9.84
CA LEU A 377 -12.99 21.15 -10.56
C LEU A 377 -13.37 21.80 -11.90
N PHE A 378 -14.36 21.25 -12.62
CA PHE A 378 -14.93 21.91 -13.81
C PHE A 378 -15.55 23.25 -13.46
N LYS A 379 -16.30 23.35 -12.34
CA LYS A 379 -16.86 24.62 -11.88
C LYS A 379 -15.75 25.65 -11.62
N LEU A 380 -14.68 25.28 -10.92
CA LEU A 380 -13.53 26.18 -10.67
C LEU A 380 -12.86 26.68 -11.96
N TRP A 381 -12.86 25.86 -13.02
CA TRP A 381 -12.36 26.26 -14.34
C TRP A 381 -13.34 27.18 -15.08
N ASN A 382 -14.64 26.90 -15.02
CA ASN A 382 -15.69 27.72 -15.64
C ASN A 382 -15.85 29.09 -14.94
N ASP A 383 -15.71 29.12 -13.60
CA ASP A 383 -15.61 30.33 -12.79
C ASP A 383 -14.38 31.17 -13.21
N ALA A 384 -13.26 30.52 -13.54
CA ALA A 384 -12.08 31.21 -14.05
C ALA A 384 -12.32 31.84 -15.43
N LEU A 385 -13.06 31.18 -16.34
CA LEU A 385 -13.49 31.79 -17.61
C LEU A 385 -14.32 33.06 -17.37
N ALA A 386 -15.25 33.03 -16.41
CA ALA A 386 -16.12 34.15 -16.08
C ALA A 386 -15.34 35.40 -15.61
N THR A 387 -14.11 35.24 -15.10
CA THR A 387 -13.24 36.38 -14.74
C THR A 387 -12.69 37.16 -15.93
N LYS A 388 -12.78 36.63 -17.16
CA LYS A 388 -12.20 37.17 -18.39
C LYS A 388 -10.67 37.40 -18.33
N ASP A 389 -9.99 36.79 -17.36
CA ASP A 389 -8.53 36.86 -17.15
C ASP A 389 -7.86 35.54 -17.59
N PRO A 390 -7.10 35.53 -18.70
CA PRO A 390 -6.49 34.31 -19.22
C PRO A 390 -5.43 33.72 -18.27
N ARG A 391 -4.83 34.51 -17.38
CA ARG A 391 -3.84 34.02 -16.40
C ARG A 391 -4.52 33.26 -15.27
N LYS A 392 -5.74 33.64 -14.88
CA LYS A 392 -6.55 32.89 -13.90
C LYS A 392 -7.00 31.55 -14.46
N VAL A 393 -7.42 31.52 -15.73
CA VAL A 393 -7.75 30.26 -16.43
C VAL A 393 -6.52 29.37 -16.53
N ALA A 394 -5.38 29.89 -16.99
CA ALA A 394 -4.13 29.14 -17.10
C ALA A 394 -3.62 28.62 -15.73
N LYS A 395 -3.84 29.34 -14.61
CA LYS A 395 -3.49 28.88 -13.26
C LYS A 395 -4.27 27.63 -12.79
N ARG A 396 -5.35 27.24 -13.47
CA ARG A 396 -6.06 25.98 -13.23
C ARG A 396 -5.37 24.75 -13.85
N TYR A 397 -4.42 24.95 -14.76
CA TYR A 397 -3.62 23.89 -15.37
C TYR A 397 -2.36 23.59 -14.56
N SER A 398 -1.79 22.40 -14.73
CA SER A 398 -0.53 22.01 -14.10
C SER A 398 0.66 22.66 -14.81
N LYS A 399 1.85 22.60 -14.21
CA LYS A 399 3.11 23.11 -14.81
C LYS A 399 3.41 22.49 -16.19
N ALA A 400 2.99 21.23 -16.40
CA ALA A 400 3.12 20.48 -17.65
C ALA A 400 1.76 20.27 -18.35
N GLY A 401 0.81 21.20 -18.17
CA GLY A 401 -0.54 21.09 -18.70
C GLY A 401 -0.60 21.12 -20.23
N VAL A 402 -1.39 20.21 -20.82
CA VAL A 402 -1.63 20.15 -22.27
C VAL A 402 -3.08 20.54 -22.56
N LEU A 403 -3.28 21.48 -23.49
CA LEU A 403 -4.57 21.89 -24.02
C LEU A 403 -4.63 21.62 -25.53
N LEU A 404 -5.61 20.83 -25.94
CA LEU A 404 -6.05 20.62 -27.32
C LEU A 404 -7.40 21.33 -27.49
N PRO A 405 -7.42 22.59 -27.94
CA PRO A 405 -8.62 23.43 -27.93
C PRO A 405 -9.52 23.21 -29.16
N THR A 406 -10.79 23.58 -29.04
CA THR A 406 -11.80 23.45 -30.11
C THR A 406 -11.50 24.28 -31.37
N VAL A 407 -10.93 25.47 -31.20
CA VAL A 407 -10.83 26.51 -32.25
C VAL A 407 -9.37 26.87 -32.59
N SER A 408 -8.44 25.94 -32.41
CA SER A 408 -7.04 26.08 -32.83
C SER A 408 -6.45 24.71 -33.12
N ASP A 409 -5.83 24.57 -34.29
CA ASP A 409 -5.08 23.39 -34.73
C ASP A 409 -3.73 23.21 -34.01
N VAL A 410 -3.19 24.28 -33.42
CA VAL A 410 -1.96 24.27 -32.62
C VAL A 410 -2.22 23.80 -31.17
N PRO A 411 -1.62 22.67 -30.73
CA PRO A 411 -1.61 22.27 -29.32
C PRO A 411 -0.91 23.31 -28.44
N ARG A 412 -1.38 23.48 -27.19
CA ARG A 412 -0.67 24.27 -26.17
C ARG A 412 -0.13 23.33 -25.10
N THR A 413 1.18 23.29 -24.92
CA THR A 413 1.88 22.35 -24.01
C THR A 413 2.60 23.04 -22.86
N ASP A 414 2.38 24.33 -22.68
CA ASP A 414 3.00 25.15 -21.65
C ASP A 414 2.07 26.29 -21.17
N TYR A 415 2.43 26.92 -20.05
CA TYR A 415 1.65 28.01 -19.47
C TYR A 415 1.51 29.23 -20.42
N PRO A 416 2.56 29.73 -21.10
CA PRO A 416 2.43 30.83 -22.05
C PRO A 416 1.46 30.54 -23.19
N GLY A 417 1.52 29.35 -23.80
CA GLY A 417 0.64 28.96 -24.90
C GLY A 417 -0.83 28.84 -24.46
N ILE A 418 -1.08 28.34 -23.23
CA ILE A 418 -2.42 28.30 -22.65
C ILE A 418 -2.95 29.72 -22.41
N VAL A 419 -2.13 30.64 -21.88
CA VAL A 419 -2.50 32.06 -21.70
C VAL A 419 -2.85 32.70 -23.04
N ASP A 420 -2.01 32.54 -24.07
CA ASP A 420 -2.24 33.04 -25.43
C ASP A 420 -3.60 32.61 -25.99
N TYR A 421 -3.90 31.32 -25.94
CA TYR A 421 -5.19 30.80 -26.41
C TYR A 421 -6.38 31.46 -25.70
N PHE A 422 -6.34 31.53 -24.37
CA PHE A 422 -7.42 32.14 -23.60
C PHE A 422 -7.51 33.67 -23.78
N THR A 423 -6.43 34.36 -24.14
CA THR A 423 -6.47 35.80 -24.47
C THR A 423 -7.40 36.11 -25.66
N GLN A 424 -7.55 35.18 -26.62
CA GLN A 424 -8.52 35.32 -27.70
C GLN A 424 -9.87 34.70 -27.33
N PHE A 425 -9.88 33.48 -26.80
CA PHE A 425 -11.12 32.73 -26.54
C PHE A 425 -12.06 33.43 -25.55
N LEU A 426 -11.52 34.10 -24.53
CA LEU A 426 -12.34 34.81 -23.51
C LEU A 426 -13.10 36.02 -24.06
N LYS A 427 -12.74 36.54 -25.24
CA LYS A 427 -13.48 37.63 -25.91
C LYS A 427 -14.88 37.21 -26.37
N LEU A 428 -15.13 35.89 -26.51
CA LEU A 428 -16.44 35.33 -26.84
C LEU A 428 -17.35 35.19 -25.61
N GLU A 429 -16.83 35.48 -24.42
CA GLU A 429 -17.47 35.29 -23.13
C GLU A 429 -18.02 33.85 -22.91
N PRO A 430 -17.17 32.81 -23.09
CA PRO A 430 -17.60 31.41 -23.04
C PRO A 430 -17.99 30.98 -21.63
N GLN A 431 -19.13 30.31 -21.49
CA GLN A 431 -19.56 29.60 -20.28
C GLN A 431 -20.08 28.21 -20.64
N GLY A 432 -19.54 27.17 -20.00
CA GLY A 432 -19.84 25.77 -20.30
C GLY A 432 -20.78 25.11 -19.28
N VAL A 433 -21.61 24.18 -19.75
CA VAL A 433 -22.43 23.28 -18.93
C VAL A 433 -22.17 21.84 -19.37
N ILE A 434 -21.78 20.98 -18.43
CA ILE A 434 -21.67 19.53 -18.68
C ILE A 434 -23.09 18.95 -18.82
N GLU A 435 -23.38 18.31 -19.95
CA GLU A 435 -24.63 17.59 -20.18
C GLU A 435 -24.54 16.14 -19.71
N SER A 436 -23.39 15.51 -19.96
CA SER A 436 -23.09 14.15 -19.51
C SER A 436 -21.57 13.96 -19.39
N GLY A 437 -21.15 12.96 -18.62
CA GLY A 437 -19.74 12.56 -18.57
C GLY A 437 -19.50 11.41 -17.61
N ASN A 438 -18.39 10.70 -17.82
CA ASN A 438 -17.93 9.61 -17.00
C ASN A 438 -16.68 10.03 -16.21
N ILE A 439 -16.62 9.67 -14.93
CA ILE A 439 -15.49 9.98 -14.06
C ILE A 439 -14.69 8.70 -13.78
N ILE A 440 -13.36 8.82 -13.80
CA ILE A 440 -12.44 7.78 -13.34
C ILE A 440 -11.52 8.42 -12.30
N ILE A 441 -11.38 7.79 -11.14
CA ILE A 441 -10.53 8.28 -10.04
C ILE A 441 -9.39 7.28 -9.83
N GLY A 442 -8.17 7.79 -9.76
CA GLY A 442 -6.97 7.04 -9.41
C GLY A 442 -6.19 7.72 -8.30
N THR A 443 -5.01 7.17 -7.98
CA THR A 443 -4.14 7.74 -6.93
C THR A 443 -3.52 9.06 -7.42
N ASN A 444 -3.93 10.19 -6.82
CA ASN A 444 -3.47 11.55 -7.15
C ASN A 444 -3.76 12.01 -8.59
N TRP A 445 -4.69 11.35 -9.29
CA TRP A 445 -5.21 11.78 -10.57
C TRP A 445 -6.69 11.43 -10.72
N ALA A 446 -7.41 12.18 -11.54
CA ALA A 446 -8.79 11.89 -11.90
C ALA A 446 -9.05 12.27 -13.36
N GLN A 447 -10.03 11.66 -14.01
CA GLN A 447 -10.50 12.03 -15.33
C GLN A 447 -11.99 12.35 -15.28
N ASP A 448 -12.41 13.38 -16.01
CA ASP A 448 -13.80 13.62 -16.37
C ASP A 448 -13.90 13.78 -17.90
N ALA A 449 -14.66 12.91 -18.56
CA ALA A 449 -14.79 12.90 -20.02
C ALA A 449 -16.26 12.76 -20.44
N GLY A 450 -16.73 13.56 -21.39
CA GLY A 450 -18.15 13.60 -21.72
C GLY A 450 -18.55 14.62 -22.78
N ILE A 451 -19.80 15.07 -22.70
CA ILE A 451 -20.42 16.06 -23.59
C ILE A 451 -20.78 17.31 -22.79
N TYR A 452 -20.45 18.48 -23.35
CA TYR A 452 -20.81 19.77 -22.79
C TYR A 452 -21.32 20.74 -23.86
N GLU A 453 -22.09 21.74 -23.42
CA GLU A 453 -22.52 22.86 -24.26
C GLU A 453 -21.90 24.15 -23.74
N PHE A 454 -21.22 24.89 -24.61
CA PHE A 454 -20.84 26.29 -24.36
C PHE A 454 -21.91 27.23 -24.86
N THR A 455 -22.21 28.27 -24.08
CA THR A 455 -22.85 29.50 -24.56
C THR A 455 -21.80 30.59 -24.65
N MET A 456 -21.71 31.27 -25.79
CA MET A 456 -20.83 32.42 -26.04
C MET A 456 -21.57 33.70 -25.69
N GLY A 457 -21.29 34.30 -24.52
CA GLY A 457 -22.01 35.49 -24.06
C GLY A 457 -21.94 36.69 -25.01
N ALA A 458 -20.88 36.80 -25.83
CA ALA A 458 -20.73 37.87 -26.82
C ALA A 458 -21.71 37.78 -28.01
N THR A 459 -22.28 36.61 -28.29
CA THR A 459 -23.13 36.37 -29.48
C THR A 459 -24.43 35.61 -29.20
N GLY A 460 -24.58 35.02 -28.01
CA GLY A 460 -25.65 34.07 -27.69
C GLY A 460 -25.48 32.69 -28.35
N ALA A 461 -24.42 32.47 -29.15
CA ALA A 461 -24.23 31.21 -29.86
C ALA A 461 -23.99 30.04 -28.90
N LYS A 462 -24.63 28.90 -29.18
CA LYS A 462 -24.46 27.64 -28.45
C LYS A 462 -23.64 26.65 -29.26
N VAL A 463 -22.66 26.00 -28.62
CA VAL A 463 -21.76 25.03 -29.25
C VAL A 463 -21.67 23.79 -28.38
N LYS A 464 -22.17 22.65 -28.88
CA LYS A 464 -21.97 21.35 -28.26
C LYS A 464 -20.64 20.74 -28.67
N GLY A 465 -19.98 20.11 -27.71
CA GLY A 465 -18.69 19.48 -27.90
C GLY A 465 -18.46 18.27 -27.00
N ARG A 466 -17.42 17.52 -27.33
CA ARG A 466 -16.86 16.47 -26.48
C ARG A 466 -15.68 17.04 -25.72
N TYR A 467 -15.51 16.61 -24.47
CA TYR A 467 -14.39 17.03 -23.64
C TYR A 467 -13.71 15.86 -22.94
N THR A 468 -12.47 16.09 -22.53
CA THR A 468 -11.79 15.30 -21.51
C THR A 468 -10.90 16.22 -20.70
N PHE A 469 -11.15 16.28 -19.39
CA PHE A 469 -10.24 16.85 -18.41
C PHE A 469 -9.55 15.70 -17.67
N VAL A 470 -8.22 15.67 -17.69
CA VAL A 470 -7.41 14.85 -16.78
C VAL A 470 -6.84 15.79 -15.73
N TYR A 471 -7.15 15.52 -14.47
CA TYR A 471 -6.67 16.25 -13.31
C TYR A 471 -5.55 15.48 -12.61
N VAL A 472 -4.59 16.20 -12.04
CA VAL A 472 -3.53 15.68 -11.17
C VAL A 472 -3.45 16.53 -9.91
N PHE A 473 -3.01 15.94 -8.81
CA PHE A 473 -2.69 16.68 -7.59
C PHE A 473 -1.25 17.20 -7.66
N GLU A 474 -1.06 18.51 -7.75
CA GLU A 474 0.23 19.20 -7.91
C GLU A 474 0.32 20.38 -6.93
N ASP A 475 1.42 20.48 -6.18
CA ASP A 475 1.69 21.54 -5.20
C ASP A 475 0.55 21.79 -4.17
N GLY A 476 -0.21 20.74 -3.81
CA GLY A 476 -1.33 20.84 -2.86
C GLY A 476 -2.66 21.30 -3.50
N GLU A 477 -2.73 21.46 -4.83
CA GLU A 477 -3.96 21.79 -5.55
C GLU A 477 -4.27 20.74 -6.64
N TRP A 478 -5.56 20.49 -6.89
CA TRP A 478 -5.99 19.75 -8.07
C TRP A 478 -5.93 20.65 -9.32
N LYS A 479 -5.11 20.23 -10.30
CA LYS A 479 -4.76 20.93 -11.55
C LYS A 479 -5.14 20.13 -12.78
N ILE A 480 -5.48 20.82 -13.87
CA ILE A 480 -5.72 20.21 -15.19
C ILE A 480 -4.38 19.87 -15.85
N SER A 481 -4.07 18.58 -15.97
CA SER A 481 -2.90 18.07 -16.70
C SER A 481 -3.18 17.90 -18.19
N GLN A 482 -4.39 17.50 -18.57
CA GLN A 482 -4.79 17.43 -19.97
C GLN A 482 -6.21 17.98 -20.13
N HIS A 483 -6.43 18.78 -21.17
CA HIS A 483 -7.74 19.22 -21.61
C HIS A 483 -7.85 19.01 -23.11
N HIS A 484 -8.69 18.06 -23.53
CA HIS A 484 -9.11 17.91 -24.91
C HIS A 484 -10.52 18.46 -25.09
N SER A 485 -10.74 19.23 -26.17
CA SER A 485 -12.06 19.71 -26.55
C SER A 485 -12.25 19.64 -28.07
N SER A 486 -13.35 19.04 -28.53
CA SER A 486 -13.77 19.07 -29.93
C SER A 486 -15.23 19.54 -30.03
N VAL A 487 -15.61 20.17 -31.15
CA VAL A 487 -17.04 20.24 -31.53
C VAL A 487 -17.59 18.81 -31.70
N MET A 488 -18.91 18.66 -31.62
CA MET A 488 -19.54 17.41 -32.04
C MET A 488 -19.25 17.16 -33.53
N PRO A 489 -18.75 15.97 -33.93
CA PRO A 489 -18.49 15.65 -35.34
C PRO A 489 -19.78 15.59 -36.16
N GLU A 490 -20.92 15.37 -35.51
CA GLU A 490 -22.27 15.36 -36.08
C GLU A 490 -22.83 16.78 -36.35
N GLY A 491 -22.00 17.83 -36.20
CA GLY A 491 -22.41 19.22 -36.46
C GLY A 491 -23.08 19.36 -37.84
N THR A 492 -24.31 19.88 -37.82
CA THR A 492 -25.27 19.98 -38.93
C THR A 492 -24.70 19.71 -40.32
N SER A 493 -24.83 18.48 -40.81
CA SER A 493 -24.81 18.24 -42.26
C SER A 493 -25.92 19.06 -42.91
N LYS A 494 -25.68 19.68 -44.07
CA LYS A 494 -26.79 20.19 -44.88
C LYS A 494 -27.68 19.00 -45.27
N PRO A 495 -28.94 18.92 -44.82
CA PRO A 495 -29.81 17.83 -45.23
C PRO A 495 -30.07 17.93 -46.73
N ILE A 496 -29.98 16.79 -47.41
CA ILE A 496 -30.35 16.58 -48.80
C ILE A 496 -30.94 15.18 -48.91
N THR A 497 -32.00 15.03 -49.69
CA THR A 497 -32.64 13.74 -50.02
C THR A 497 -32.07 13.16 -51.31
N GLU A 498 -32.21 11.84 -51.54
CA GLU A 498 -31.74 11.23 -52.79
C GLU A 498 -32.34 11.87 -54.04
N GLU A 499 -33.60 12.32 -53.96
CA GLU A 499 -34.29 13.01 -55.03
C GLU A 499 -33.68 14.40 -55.30
N GLU A 500 -33.35 15.15 -54.26
CA GLU A 500 -32.62 16.41 -54.42
C GLU A 500 -31.21 16.20 -55.00
N VAL A 501 -30.51 15.10 -54.67
CA VAL A 501 -29.21 14.77 -55.28
C VAL A 501 -29.35 14.53 -56.79
N LYS A 502 -30.34 13.73 -57.22
CA LYS A 502 -30.64 13.52 -58.65
C LYS A 502 -30.98 14.84 -59.36
N ASN A 503 -31.69 15.74 -58.68
CA ASN A 503 -32.01 17.06 -59.20
C ASN A 503 -30.79 18.00 -59.36
N LEU A 504 -29.65 17.73 -58.69
CA LEU A 504 -28.40 18.47 -58.93
C LEU A 504 -27.84 18.25 -60.35
N PHE A 505 -28.07 17.07 -60.94
CA PHE A 505 -27.74 16.83 -62.35
C PHE A 505 -28.53 17.77 -63.25
N TYR A 506 -29.85 17.91 -63.02
CA TYR A 506 -30.69 18.78 -63.83
C TYR A 506 -30.30 20.26 -63.70
N LEU A 507 -29.84 20.73 -62.54
CA LEU A 507 -29.25 22.07 -62.40
C LEU A 507 -28.00 22.27 -63.29
N TRP A 508 -27.14 21.25 -63.41
CA TRP A 508 -25.98 21.29 -64.29
C TRP A 508 -26.35 21.15 -65.78
N ASN A 509 -27.32 20.29 -66.09
CA ASN A 509 -27.84 20.07 -67.45
C ASN A 509 -28.58 21.31 -67.99
N SER A 510 -29.32 22.03 -67.14
CA SER A 510 -29.87 23.35 -67.44
C SER A 510 -28.79 24.39 -67.70
N ALA A 511 -27.64 24.33 -67.02
CA ALA A 511 -26.51 25.19 -67.34
C ALA A 511 -25.95 24.90 -68.75
N LEU A 512 -25.92 23.63 -69.20
CA LEU A 512 -25.57 23.31 -70.60
C LEU A 512 -26.54 23.95 -71.61
N ALA A 513 -27.83 23.99 -71.29
CA ALA A 513 -28.87 24.57 -72.14
C ALA A 513 -28.75 26.10 -72.32
N THR A 514 -27.97 26.79 -71.47
CA THR A 514 -27.67 28.22 -71.64
C THR A 514 -26.70 28.52 -72.78
N GLU A 515 -25.97 27.50 -73.25
CA GLU A 515 -24.83 27.62 -74.19
C GLU A 515 -23.68 28.54 -73.67
N ASP A 516 -23.71 28.96 -72.40
CA ASP A 516 -22.65 29.74 -71.74
C ASP A 516 -21.68 28.83 -70.94
N PRO A 517 -20.39 28.73 -71.33
CA PRO A 517 -19.40 27.94 -70.60
C PRO A 517 -19.08 28.51 -69.22
N ASP A 518 -19.35 29.79 -68.95
CA ASP A 518 -19.16 30.42 -67.64
C ASP A 518 -20.23 29.95 -66.63
N ALA A 519 -21.51 29.93 -67.05
CA ALA A 519 -22.62 29.35 -66.29
C ALA A 519 -22.38 27.87 -65.94
N VAL A 520 -21.87 27.07 -66.88
CA VAL A 520 -21.53 25.65 -66.61
C VAL A 520 -20.38 25.53 -65.62
N ALA A 521 -19.30 26.31 -65.79
CA ALA A 521 -18.14 26.27 -64.90
C ALA A 521 -18.49 26.70 -63.46
N LYS A 522 -19.44 27.65 -63.27
CA LYS A 522 -19.95 28.09 -61.95
C LYS A 522 -20.70 27.01 -61.14
N ARG A 523 -21.06 25.87 -61.75
CA ARG A 523 -21.64 24.72 -61.03
C ARG A 523 -20.59 23.85 -60.34
N TYR A 524 -19.30 24.05 -60.64
CA TYR A 524 -18.19 23.33 -60.02
C TYR A 524 -17.65 24.06 -58.79
N SER A 525 -17.01 23.30 -57.91
CA SER A 525 -16.36 23.76 -56.66
C SER A 525 -15.10 24.60 -56.92
N SER A 526 -14.53 25.21 -55.87
CA SER A 526 -13.22 25.88 -55.97
C SER A 526 -12.03 24.94 -56.21
N LYS A 527 -12.19 23.62 -55.97
CA LYS A 527 -11.18 22.58 -56.21
C LYS A 527 -11.77 21.40 -57.00
N PRO A 528 -12.21 21.62 -58.25
CA PRO A 528 -12.95 20.62 -58.99
C PRO A 528 -12.05 19.67 -59.77
N VAL A 529 -12.54 18.48 -60.08
CA VAL A 529 -11.91 17.56 -61.05
C VAL A 529 -12.97 17.10 -62.05
N LEU A 530 -12.80 17.48 -63.31
CA LEU A 530 -13.59 16.96 -64.44
C LEU A 530 -12.71 16.05 -65.32
N LEU A 531 -13.17 14.81 -65.49
CA LEU A 531 -12.65 13.80 -66.43
C LEU A 531 -13.68 13.64 -67.56
N PRO A 532 -13.55 14.40 -68.67
CA PRO A 532 -14.57 14.46 -69.72
C PRO A 532 -14.44 13.34 -70.76
N THR A 533 -15.57 12.92 -71.34
CA THR A 533 -15.61 11.88 -72.38
C THR A 533 -14.76 12.19 -73.62
N VAL A 534 -14.66 13.46 -74.04
CA VAL A 534 -14.03 13.85 -75.33
C VAL A 534 -12.72 14.62 -75.19
N SER A 535 -11.98 14.43 -74.08
CA SER A 535 -10.67 15.04 -73.86
C SER A 535 -9.85 14.19 -72.89
N ASP A 536 -8.63 13.83 -73.28
CA ASP A 536 -7.63 13.14 -72.46
C ASP A 536 -7.02 14.02 -71.36
N VAL A 537 -7.18 15.34 -71.44
CA VAL A 537 -6.74 16.31 -70.44
C VAL A 537 -7.76 16.46 -69.30
N PRO A 538 -7.41 16.10 -68.04
CA PRO A 538 -8.22 16.41 -66.85
C PRO A 538 -8.35 17.91 -66.63
N ARG A 539 -9.53 18.36 -66.16
CA ARG A 539 -9.79 19.78 -65.89
C ARG A 539 -9.90 19.98 -64.37
N THR A 540 -8.85 20.53 -63.78
CA THR A 540 -8.65 20.60 -62.31
C THR A 540 -8.87 21.99 -61.71
N ASP A 541 -9.32 22.95 -62.53
CA ASP A 541 -9.64 24.32 -62.11
C ASP A 541 -10.77 24.92 -62.96
N TYR A 542 -11.33 26.02 -62.47
CA TYR A 542 -12.43 26.74 -63.13
C TYR A 542 -12.13 27.14 -64.58
N ARG A 543 -10.91 27.57 -64.89
CA ARG A 543 -10.51 28.03 -66.23
C ARG A 543 -10.42 26.85 -67.20
N LEU A 544 -9.83 25.73 -66.77
CA LEU A 544 -9.75 24.49 -67.55
C LEU A 544 -11.13 23.88 -67.83
N ILE A 545 -12.05 23.97 -66.87
CA ILE A 545 -13.43 23.52 -67.04
C ILE A 545 -14.17 24.41 -68.04
N LYS A 546 -14.09 25.74 -67.87
CA LYS A 546 -14.68 26.72 -68.81
C LYS A 546 -14.17 26.51 -70.23
N ASP A 547 -12.86 26.37 -70.41
CA ASP A 547 -12.20 26.09 -71.70
C ASP A 547 -12.78 24.86 -72.41
N TYR A 548 -12.92 23.73 -71.70
CA TYR A 548 -13.54 22.53 -72.25
C TYR A 548 -14.97 22.78 -72.76
N PHE A 549 -15.79 23.52 -72.01
CA PHE A 549 -17.18 23.78 -72.38
C PHE A 549 -17.33 24.75 -73.57
N VAL A 550 -16.35 25.63 -73.86
CA VAL A 550 -16.35 26.47 -75.09
C VAL A 550 -16.46 25.61 -76.37
N GLY A 551 -15.80 24.45 -76.38
CA GLY A 551 -15.89 23.49 -77.49
C GLY A 551 -17.14 22.60 -77.40
N PHE A 552 -17.40 22.05 -76.22
CA PHE A 552 -18.45 21.04 -76.02
C PHE A 552 -19.87 21.59 -76.25
N LEU A 553 -20.15 22.82 -75.82
CA LEU A 553 -21.50 23.41 -75.91
C LEU A 553 -21.95 23.67 -77.36
N LYS A 554 -21.03 23.78 -78.33
CA LYS A 554 -21.35 23.91 -79.76
C LYS A 554 -22.12 22.70 -80.31
N LYS A 555 -22.07 21.55 -79.63
CA LYS A 555 -22.84 20.35 -79.98
C LYS A 555 -24.30 20.41 -79.49
N LYS A 556 -24.67 21.44 -78.73
CA LYS A 556 -25.95 21.60 -78.00
C LYS A 556 -26.31 20.35 -77.18
N PRO A 557 -25.41 19.88 -76.29
CA PRO A 557 -25.61 18.63 -75.55
C PRO A 557 -26.71 18.77 -74.49
N GLN A 558 -27.63 17.82 -74.45
CA GLN A 558 -28.64 17.66 -73.38
C GLN A 558 -28.68 16.20 -72.92
N GLY A 559 -28.57 15.97 -71.62
CA GLY A 559 -28.52 14.64 -71.02
C GLY A 559 -29.82 14.25 -70.30
N GLU A 560 -30.09 12.94 -70.25
CA GLU A 560 -31.16 12.31 -69.48
C GLU A 560 -30.56 11.16 -68.65
N ILE A 561 -30.87 11.10 -67.34
CA ILE A 561 -30.44 9.99 -66.48
C ILE A 561 -31.30 8.76 -66.79
N LEU A 562 -30.66 7.64 -67.10
CA LEU A 562 -31.31 6.34 -67.28
C LEU A 562 -31.24 5.49 -66.00
N GLU A 563 -30.09 5.52 -65.32
CA GLU A 563 -29.82 4.81 -64.07
C GLU A 563 -29.05 5.73 -63.11
N SER A 564 -29.38 5.67 -61.82
CA SER A 564 -28.80 6.51 -60.75
C SER A 564 -28.65 5.69 -59.48
N TYR A 565 -27.48 5.83 -58.85
CA TYR A 565 -27.08 5.20 -57.61
C TYR A 565 -26.52 6.28 -56.69
N VAL A 566 -27.38 6.77 -55.79
CA VAL A 566 -27.06 7.87 -54.88
C VAL A 566 -26.31 7.36 -53.65
N THR A 567 -25.38 8.17 -53.15
CA THR A 567 -24.77 7.99 -51.82
C THR A 567 -24.68 9.35 -51.14
N ILE A 568 -25.12 9.45 -49.89
CA ILE A 568 -25.15 10.69 -49.12
C ILE A 568 -24.21 10.54 -47.91
N GLY A 569 -23.34 11.53 -47.71
CA GLY A 569 -22.41 11.61 -46.60
C GLY A 569 -22.50 12.96 -45.88
N HIS A 570 -21.56 13.21 -44.96
CA HIS A 570 -21.53 14.46 -44.20
C HIS A 570 -21.02 15.61 -45.08
N ASN A 571 -21.92 16.53 -45.47
CA ASN A 571 -21.66 17.68 -46.36
C ASN A 571 -21.09 17.33 -47.75
N TRP A 572 -21.25 16.08 -48.18
CA TRP A 572 -21.01 15.62 -49.54
C TRP A 572 -22.08 14.62 -49.97
N CYS A 573 -22.33 14.51 -51.27
CA CYS A 573 -23.15 13.45 -51.84
C CYS A 573 -22.61 13.05 -53.22
N GLN A 574 -23.02 11.89 -53.70
CA GLN A 574 -22.65 11.36 -55.00
C GLN A 574 -23.88 10.84 -55.73
N ASP A 575 -23.93 11.04 -57.04
CA ASP A 575 -24.77 10.29 -57.95
C ASP A 575 -23.89 9.66 -59.04
N ALA A 576 -24.01 8.35 -59.24
CA ALA A 576 -23.30 7.62 -60.27
C ALA A 576 -24.26 6.69 -61.00
N GLY A 577 -24.04 6.46 -62.29
CA GLY A 577 -24.93 5.61 -63.07
C GLY A 577 -24.74 5.75 -64.56
N ILE A 578 -25.85 5.64 -65.30
CA ILE A 578 -25.89 5.67 -66.77
C ILE A 578 -26.81 6.81 -67.22
N TYR A 579 -26.36 7.59 -68.20
CA TYR A 579 -27.14 8.63 -68.86
C TYR A 579 -27.13 8.45 -70.38
N GLU A 580 -28.00 9.17 -71.09
CA GLU A 580 -27.94 9.35 -72.53
C GLU A 580 -27.89 10.84 -72.87
N PHE A 581 -26.92 11.23 -73.69
CA PHE A 581 -26.82 12.59 -74.25
C PHE A 581 -27.38 12.62 -75.67
N THR A 582 -28.26 13.58 -75.94
CA THR A 582 -28.64 13.98 -77.29
C THR A 582 -27.84 15.23 -77.68
N MET A 583 -27.18 15.21 -78.84
CA MET A 583 -26.44 16.34 -79.39
C MET A 583 -27.37 17.16 -80.29
N GLY A 584 -27.93 18.26 -79.79
CA GLY A 584 -28.92 19.07 -80.52
C GLY A 584 -28.42 19.67 -81.85
N ALA A 585 -27.11 19.67 -82.11
CA ALA A 585 -26.54 20.09 -83.39
C ALA A 585 -26.66 19.03 -84.51
N THR A 586 -26.85 17.75 -84.18
CA THR A 586 -26.87 16.63 -85.15
C THR A 586 -28.02 15.64 -84.94
N GLY A 587 -28.59 15.57 -83.75
CA GLY A 587 -29.54 14.54 -83.32
C GLY A 587 -28.88 13.27 -82.76
N ASP A 588 -27.54 13.20 -82.73
CA ASP A 588 -26.81 12.01 -82.27
C ASP A 588 -27.11 11.71 -80.79
N LYS A 589 -27.37 10.43 -80.48
CA LYS A 589 -27.57 9.93 -79.11
C LYS A 589 -26.37 9.10 -78.65
N VAL A 590 -25.84 9.42 -77.47
CA VAL A 590 -24.65 8.77 -76.90
C VAL A 590 -24.93 8.36 -75.46
N LYS A 591 -24.93 7.06 -75.17
CA LYS A 591 -24.97 6.53 -73.81
C LYS A 591 -23.58 6.55 -73.17
N GLY A 592 -23.54 6.80 -71.87
CA GLY A 592 -22.32 6.77 -71.10
C GLY A 592 -22.54 6.53 -69.62
N ARG A 593 -21.46 6.20 -68.93
CA ARG A 593 -21.39 6.10 -67.47
C ARG A 593 -20.94 7.43 -66.91
N TYR A 594 -21.50 7.83 -65.77
CA TYR A 594 -21.12 9.04 -65.06
C TYR A 594 -20.90 8.80 -63.57
N SER A 595 -20.17 9.72 -62.95
CA SER A 595 -20.21 9.96 -61.51
C SER A 595 -20.06 11.46 -61.25
N PHE A 596 -21.01 12.04 -60.52
CA PHE A 596 -20.90 13.36 -59.92
C PHE A 596 -20.73 13.19 -58.41
N VAL A 597 -19.71 13.83 -57.84
CA VAL A 597 -19.56 14.02 -56.40
C VAL A 597 -19.74 15.51 -56.12
N TYR A 598 -20.67 15.84 -55.25
CA TYR A 598 -21.00 17.20 -54.84
C TYR A 598 -20.52 17.46 -53.41
N VAL A 599 -20.15 18.71 -53.14
CA VAL A 599 -19.83 19.22 -51.80
C VAL A 599 -20.66 20.47 -51.53
N TRP A 600 -20.93 20.76 -50.26
CA TRP A 600 -21.60 21.99 -49.86
C TRP A 600 -20.57 23.12 -49.70
N GLU A 601 -20.63 24.12 -50.59
CA GLU A 601 -19.66 25.22 -50.69
C GLU A 601 -20.40 26.53 -50.98
N ASP A 602 -20.05 27.61 -50.27
CA ASP A 602 -20.64 28.96 -50.40
C ASP A 602 -22.18 29.02 -50.38
N GLY A 603 -22.82 28.08 -49.69
CA GLY A 603 -24.28 28.00 -49.58
C GLY A 603 -24.99 27.26 -50.72
N GLU A 604 -24.24 26.60 -51.62
CA GLU A 604 -24.77 25.78 -52.71
C GLU A 604 -24.14 24.37 -52.71
N TRP A 605 -24.83 23.41 -53.32
CA TRP A 605 -24.20 22.16 -53.76
C TRP A 605 -23.40 22.41 -55.05
N LYS A 606 -22.08 22.19 -54.99
CA LYS A 606 -21.13 22.35 -56.09
C LYS A 606 -20.50 21.02 -56.49
N ILE A 607 -20.21 20.84 -57.77
CA ILE A 607 -19.53 19.64 -58.29
C ILE A 607 -18.05 19.66 -57.88
N SER A 608 -17.63 18.72 -57.04
CA SER A 608 -16.24 18.49 -56.66
C SER A 608 -15.55 17.52 -57.62
N HIS A 609 -16.23 16.46 -58.04
CA HIS A 609 -15.71 15.51 -59.04
C HIS A 609 -16.79 15.18 -60.07
N HIS A 610 -16.43 15.17 -61.35
CA HIS A 610 -17.28 14.71 -62.45
C HIS A 610 -16.45 13.83 -63.38
N HIS A 611 -16.82 12.56 -63.50
CA HIS A 611 -16.27 11.67 -64.51
C HIS A 611 -17.38 11.24 -65.48
N SER A 612 -17.04 11.25 -66.76
CA SER A 612 -17.91 11.04 -67.91
C SER A 612 -17.20 10.10 -68.88
N SER A 613 -17.79 8.94 -69.21
CA SER A 613 -17.24 8.01 -70.20
C SER A 613 -18.33 7.40 -71.10
N VAL A 614 -18.03 7.17 -72.38
CA VAL A 614 -18.88 6.36 -73.28
C VAL A 614 -19.00 4.92 -72.81
N MET A 615 -20.07 4.22 -73.20
CA MET A 615 -20.20 2.78 -72.99
C MET A 615 -19.11 2.00 -73.77
N PRO A 616 -18.35 1.10 -73.13
CA PRO A 616 -17.29 0.34 -73.79
C PRO A 616 -17.83 -0.67 -74.82
N GLU A 617 -19.07 -1.15 -74.67
CA GLU A 617 -19.70 -2.12 -75.57
C GLU A 617 -19.81 -1.61 -77.01
N ALA A 618 -19.89 -0.29 -77.21
CA ALA A 618 -19.89 0.35 -78.52
C ALA A 618 -18.57 0.14 -79.30
N PHE A 619 -17.49 -0.25 -78.61
CA PHE A 619 -16.15 -0.47 -79.18
C PHE A 619 -15.66 -1.92 -79.01
N LEU A 620 -16.16 -2.64 -77.99
CA LEU A 620 -15.68 -3.97 -77.60
C LEU A 620 -16.69 -5.11 -77.80
N GLY A 621 -17.93 -4.80 -78.19
CA GLY A 621 -19.03 -5.76 -78.24
C GLY A 621 -19.68 -6.02 -76.86
N PRO A 622 -20.73 -6.87 -76.80
CA PRO A 622 -21.48 -7.09 -75.56
C PRO A 622 -20.67 -7.83 -74.50
N SER A 623 -20.59 -7.24 -73.30
CA SER A 623 -19.98 -7.85 -72.12
C SER A 623 -20.66 -9.18 -71.73
N PRO A 624 -19.91 -10.22 -71.30
CA PRO A 624 -20.50 -11.44 -70.75
C PRO A 624 -21.39 -11.14 -69.54
N LYS A 625 -22.57 -11.77 -69.46
CA LYS A 625 -23.45 -11.60 -68.29
C LYS A 625 -22.75 -12.09 -67.01
N PRO A 626 -22.88 -11.37 -65.87
CA PRO A 626 -22.41 -11.87 -64.58
C PRO A 626 -22.99 -13.25 -64.28
N ALA A 627 -22.15 -14.15 -63.76
CA ALA A 627 -22.64 -15.43 -63.25
C ALA A 627 -23.62 -15.20 -62.08
N PRO A 628 -24.73 -15.95 -61.99
CA PRO A 628 -25.67 -15.79 -60.89
C PRO A 628 -24.96 -16.03 -59.54
N ALA A 629 -25.26 -15.17 -58.56
CA ALA A 629 -24.72 -15.30 -57.22
C ALA A 629 -25.14 -16.65 -56.63
N LYS A 630 -24.17 -17.42 -56.10
CA LYS A 630 -24.48 -18.64 -55.36
C LYS A 630 -25.18 -18.26 -54.07
N GLU A 631 -26.36 -18.83 -53.83
CA GLU A 631 -27.04 -18.71 -52.55
C GLU A 631 -26.14 -19.26 -51.43
N VAL A 632 -25.77 -18.38 -50.50
CA VAL A 632 -25.11 -18.79 -49.27
C VAL A 632 -26.21 -19.24 -48.30
N VAL A 633 -26.50 -20.54 -48.31
CA VAL A 633 -27.33 -21.15 -47.28
C VAL A 633 -26.54 -21.10 -45.97
N VAL A 634 -26.92 -20.17 -45.09
CA VAL A 634 -26.39 -20.10 -43.72
C VAL A 634 -27.06 -21.20 -42.90
N ALA A 635 -26.25 -22.09 -42.34
CA ALA A 635 -26.65 -23.18 -41.45
C ALA A 635 -26.33 -22.84 -39.99
#